data_AF-A0A832NDB0-F1
#
_entry.id   AF-A0A832NDB0-F1
#
_cell.length_a   1.000
_cell.length_b   1.000
_cell.length_c   1.000
_cell.angle_alpha   90.00
_cell.angle_beta   90.00
_cell.angle_gamma   90.00
#
_symmetry.space_group_name_H-M   'P 1'
#
loop_
_entity.id
_entity.type
_entity.pdbx_description
1 polymer ?
#
loop_
_entity_poly.entity_id
_entity_poly.type
_entity_poly.pdbx_seq_one_letter_code
_entity_poly.pdbx_strand_id
1 'polypeptide(L)'
;MSVGPSRSISELLCTLALWGAGVLFSLNVANVAVGVLLRYFLGGAPFWTEELSRFLLIWAVFLAGAPALRLGDHMAMGFLSRRFGVLSAPISAAKDASVVVVLSLCVVQGFRHALENHIFRTMGLGIPKSVPLMAVPVGSALMLAVYLLERAYGEAR
;
A
#
# COMPACT_ATOMS: atom_id res chain seq x y z
N MET A 1 7.55 15.19 26.98
CA MET A 1 8.04 14.05 26.18
C MET A 1 8.13 14.51 24.73
N SER A 2 9.29 15.02 24.29
CA SER A 2 9.48 15.46 22.90
C SER A 2 9.58 14.22 22.01
N VAL A 3 8.52 13.93 21.27
CA VAL A 3 8.57 12.97 20.17
C VAL A 3 9.63 13.50 19.20
N GLY A 4 10.68 12.73 18.93
CA GLY A 4 11.70 13.12 17.96
C GLY A 4 11.01 13.46 16.62
N PRO A 5 11.47 14.49 15.89
CA PRO A 5 10.79 15.03 14.70
C PRO A 5 10.46 13.96 13.66
N SER A 6 11.17 12.85 13.71
CA SER A 6 11.30 11.87 12.68
C SER A 6 10.42 10.62 12.95
N ARG A 7 10.01 10.35 14.20
CA ARG A 7 8.88 9.47 14.55
C ARG A 7 7.54 10.10 14.18
N SER A 8 7.45 11.43 14.30
CA SER A 8 6.27 12.18 13.87
C SER A 8 6.06 12.08 12.35
N ILE A 9 7.13 11.95 11.55
CA ILE A 9 7.05 11.80 10.09
C ILE A 9 6.45 10.44 9.71
N SER A 10 6.93 9.33 10.28
CA SER A 10 6.36 8.00 9.95
C SER A 10 4.90 7.89 10.39
N GLU A 11 4.55 8.46 11.54
CA GLU A 11 3.16 8.57 12.01
C GLU A 11 2.31 9.40 11.05
N LEU A 12 2.78 10.57 10.62
CA LEU A 12 2.09 11.42 9.66
C LEU A 12 1.88 10.69 8.32
N LEU A 13 2.92 10.04 7.78
CA LEU A 13 2.84 9.28 6.53
C LEU A 13 1.81 8.15 6.64
N CYS A 14 1.82 7.37 7.72
CA CYS A 14 0.83 6.32 7.96
C CYS A 14 -0.58 6.89 8.08
N THR A 15 -0.77 7.99 8.80
CA THR A 15 -2.08 8.62 8.98
C THR A 15 -2.60 9.15 7.65
N LEU A 16 -1.80 9.88 6.88
CA LEU A 16 -2.18 10.37 5.55
C LEU A 16 -2.53 9.23 4.60
N ALA A 17 -1.73 8.16 4.60
CA ALA A 17 -1.98 6.99 3.77
C ALA A 17 -3.27 6.26 4.16
N LEU A 18 -3.55 6.17 5.46
CA LEU A 18 -4.78 5.56 5.98
C LEU A 18 -6.02 6.39 5.61
N TRP A 19 -5.95 7.72 5.74
CA TRP A 19 -7.02 8.62 5.28
C TRP A 19 -7.23 8.50 3.78
N GLY A 20 -6.15 8.50 2.98
CA GLY A 20 -6.22 8.31 1.54
C GLY A 20 -6.88 6.98 1.16
N ALA A 21 -6.47 5.89 1.80
CA ALA A 21 -7.08 4.57 1.61
C ALA A 21 -8.57 4.56 1.99
N GLY A 22 -8.94 5.17 3.12
CA GLY A 22 -10.33 5.27 3.56
C GLY A 22 -11.21 6.08 2.62
N VAL A 23 -10.70 7.18 2.06
CA VAL A 23 -11.39 7.98 1.04
C VAL A 23 -11.60 7.16 -0.22
N LEU A 24 -10.56 6.50 -0.74
CA LEU A 24 -10.67 5.66 -1.94
C LEU A 24 -11.62 4.49 -1.76
N PHE A 25 -11.61 3.85 -0.58
CA PHE A 25 -12.53 2.78 -0.25
C PHE A 25 -13.98 3.28 -0.17
N SER A 26 -14.20 4.45 0.43
CA SER A 26 -15.53 5.07 0.49
C SER A 26 -16.05 5.42 -0.91
N LEU A 27 -15.19 5.95 -1.78
CA LEU A 27 -15.49 6.19 -3.19
C LEU A 27 -15.80 4.90 -3.94
N ASN A 28 -15.09 3.81 -3.65
CA ASN A 28 -15.35 2.49 -4.22
C ASN A 28 -16.77 2.02 -3.88
N VAL A 29 -17.15 2.08 -2.60
CA VAL A 29 -18.49 1.69 -2.13
C VAL A 29 -19.57 2.53 -2.81
N ALA A 30 -19.40 3.84 -2.88
CA ALA A 30 -20.32 4.73 -3.58
C ALA A 30 -20.45 4.38 -5.06
N ASN A 31 -19.33 4.12 -5.75
CA ASN A 31 -19.31 3.74 -7.16
C ASN A 31 -20.03 2.39 -7.39
N VAL A 32 -19.82 1.40 -6.53
CA VAL A 32 -20.54 0.11 -6.62
C VAL A 32 -22.03 0.30 -6.38
N ALA A 33 -22.42 1.10 -5.39
CA ALA A 33 -23.83 1.41 -5.13
C ALA A 33 -24.50 2.09 -6.34
N VAL A 34 -23.82 3.05 -6.96
CA VAL A 34 -24.28 3.70 -8.20
C VAL A 34 -24.42 2.66 -9.32
N GLY A 35 -23.42 1.81 -9.56
CA GLY A 35 -23.50 0.76 -10.57
C GLY A 35 -24.68 -0.21 -10.37
N VAL A 36 -24.98 -0.56 -9.12
CA VAL A 36 -26.13 -1.38 -8.75
C VAL A 36 -27.45 -0.65 -9.04
N LEU A 37 -27.58 0.61 -8.62
CA LEU A 37 -28.77 1.41 -8.91
C LEU A 37 -29.02 1.55 -10.40
N LEU A 38 -28.00 1.92 -11.20
CA LEU A 38 -28.13 2.03 -12.64
C LEU A 38 -28.55 0.70 -13.28
N ARG A 39 -28.05 -0.44 -12.78
CA ARG A 39 -28.46 -1.76 -13.28
C ARG A 39 -29.96 -2.01 -13.09
N TYR A 40 -30.51 -1.63 -11.95
CA TYR A 40 -31.93 -1.84 -11.65
C TYR A 40 -32.84 -0.82 -12.32
N PHE A 41 -32.42 0.45 -12.44
CA PHE A 41 -33.25 1.53 -13.00
C PHE A 41 -33.12 1.69 -14.52
N LEU A 42 -31.95 1.44 -15.10
CA LEU A 42 -31.65 1.65 -16.53
C LEU A 42 -31.47 0.34 -17.31
N GLY A 43 -31.66 -0.82 -16.65
CA GLY A 43 -31.60 -2.14 -17.28
C GLY A 43 -30.18 -2.63 -17.62
N GLY A 44 -29.13 -1.90 -17.23
CA GLY A 44 -27.74 -2.28 -17.47
C GLY A 44 -26.75 -1.51 -16.58
N ALA A 45 -25.68 -2.18 -16.15
CA ALA A 45 -24.59 -1.53 -15.43
C ALA A 45 -23.55 -1.00 -16.43
N PRO A 46 -23.09 0.25 -16.33
CA PRO A 46 -22.03 0.75 -17.18
C PRO A 46 -20.71 -0.01 -16.96
N PHE A 47 -20.05 -0.45 -18.03
CA PHE A 47 -18.81 -1.24 -17.94
C PHE A 47 -17.67 -0.52 -17.17
N TRP A 48 -17.66 0.82 -17.17
CA TRP A 48 -16.67 1.60 -16.44
C TRP A 48 -16.81 1.50 -14.91
N THR A 49 -17.98 1.19 -14.35
CA THR A 49 -18.15 1.15 -12.88
C THR A 49 -17.38 -0.02 -12.26
N GLU A 50 -17.31 -1.16 -12.95
CA GLU A 50 -16.55 -2.31 -12.47
C GLU A 50 -15.05 -2.05 -12.55
N GLU A 51 -14.60 -1.43 -13.63
CA GLU A 51 -13.21 -1.06 -13.84
C GLU A 51 -12.73 -0.01 -12.83
N LEU A 52 -13.50 1.06 -12.63
CA LEU A 52 -13.20 2.10 -11.64
C LEU A 52 -13.15 1.50 -10.22
N SER A 53 -14.10 0.62 -9.88
CA SER A 53 -14.12 -0.07 -8.60
C SER A 53 -12.79 -0.80 -8.36
N ARG A 54 -12.35 -1.60 -9.34
CA ARG A 54 -11.10 -2.35 -9.25
C ARG A 54 -9.90 -1.42 -9.03
N PHE A 55 -9.84 -0.28 -9.72
CA PHE A 55 -8.73 0.66 -9.60
C PHE A 55 -8.69 1.36 -8.25
N LEU A 56 -9.83 1.84 -7.76
CA LEU A 56 -9.94 2.45 -6.43
C LEU A 56 -9.52 1.47 -5.33
N LEU A 57 -9.91 0.19 -5.46
CA LEU A 57 -9.57 -0.84 -4.49
C LEU A 57 -8.07 -1.14 -4.49
N ILE A 58 -7.44 -1.27 -5.68
CA ILE A 58 -5.98 -1.49 -5.78
C ILE A 58 -5.24 -0.35 -5.08
N TRP A 59 -5.58 0.90 -5.38
CA TRP A 59 -4.94 2.06 -4.74
C TRP A 59 -5.17 2.10 -3.23
N ALA A 60 -6.38 1.80 -2.76
CA ALA A 60 -6.69 1.77 -1.33
C ALA A 60 -5.85 0.72 -0.58
N VAL A 61 -5.73 -0.50 -1.13
CA VAL A 61 -4.95 -1.58 -0.52
C VAL A 61 -3.47 -1.23 -0.45
N PHE A 62 -2.90 -0.69 -1.53
CA PHE A 62 -1.49 -0.32 -1.56
C PHE A 62 -1.15 0.87 -0.66
N LEU A 63 -2.06 1.84 -0.49
CA LEU A 63 -1.88 2.92 0.49
C LEU A 63 -2.01 2.41 1.94
N ALA A 64 -2.95 1.51 2.20
CA ALA A 64 -3.15 0.92 3.53
C ALA A 64 -2.00 -0.01 3.96
N GLY A 65 -1.16 -0.47 3.04
CA GLY A 65 -0.10 -1.41 3.38
C GLY A 65 1.02 -0.83 4.26
N ALA A 66 1.30 0.47 4.21
CA ALA A 66 2.29 1.10 5.10
C ALA A 66 1.90 1.05 6.59
N PRO A 67 0.70 1.52 7.00
CA PRO A 67 0.24 1.35 8.38
C PRO A 67 0.05 -0.13 8.77
N ALA A 68 -0.35 -1.00 7.82
CA ALA A 68 -0.47 -2.43 8.09
C ALA A 68 0.88 -3.11 8.36
N LEU A 69 1.92 -2.78 7.58
CA LEU A 69 3.28 -3.29 7.75
C LEU A 69 3.86 -2.87 9.11
N ARG A 70 3.69 -1.60 9.48
CA ARG A 70 4.08 -1.06 10.78
C ARG A 70 3.43 -1.81 11.95
N LEU A 71 2.11 -2.02 11.90
CA LEU A 71 1.38 -2.76 12.93
C LEU A 71 1.85 -4.22 13.02
N GLY A 72 2.06 -4.86 11.87
CA GLY A 72 2.55 -6.23 11.80
C GLY A 72 3.98 -6.40 12.31
N ASP A 73 4.85 -5.41 12.08
CA ASP A 73 6.25 -5.47 12.51
C ASP A 73 6.38 -5.44 14.04
N HIS A 74 5.57 -4.61 14.70
CA HIS A 74 5.49 -4.60 16.16
C HIS A 74 5.09 -5.98 16.74
N MET A 75 4.16 -6.68 16.09
CA MET A 75 3.75 -8.02 16.51
C MET A 75 4.83 -9.08 16.23
N ALA A 76 5.45 -9.02 15.04
CA ALA A 76 6.45 -9.99 14.60
C ALA A 76 7.69 -9.99 15.51
N MET A 77 8.21 -8.82 15.88
CA MET A 77 9.37 -8.70 16.77
C MET A 77 9.08 -9.26 18.17
N GLY A 78 7.89 -9.00 18.72
CA GLY A 78 7.49 -9.50 20.03
C GLY A 78 7.30 -11.02 20.08
N PHE A 79 6.92 -11.65 18.96
CA PHE A 79 6.84 -13.10 18.84
C PHE A 79 8.22 -13.74 18.68
N LEU A 80 9.06 -13.18 17.80
CA LEU A 80 10.37 -13.72 17.48
C LEU A 80 11.32 -13.71 18.69
N SER A 81 11.30 -12.62 19.45
CA SER A 81 12.05 -12.49 20.71
C SER A 81 11.65 -13.56 21.74
N ARG A 82 10.34 -13.81 21.89
CA ARG A 82 9.82 -14.81 22.83
C ARG A 82 10.12 -16.25 22.43
N ARG A 83 10.15 -16.56 21.12
CA ARG A 83 10.25 -17.94 20.64
C ARG A 83 11.68 -18.42 20.39
N PHE A 84 12.59 -17.54 20.00
CA PHE A 84 13.91 -17.91 19.47
C PHE A 84 15.12 -17.42 20.28
N GLY A 85 14.93 -16.60 21.33
CA GLY A 85 16.00 -16.21 22.25
C GLY A 85 17.25 -15.68 21.53
N VAL A 86 18.38 -16.38 21.64
CA VAL A 86 19.67 -16.02 21.01
C VAL A 86 19.66 -16.01 19.47
N LEU A 87 18.74 -16.73 18.82
CA LEU A 87 18.59 -16.74 17.36
C LEU A 87 17.70 -15.60 16.85
N SER A 88 17.09 -14.80 17.74
CA SER A 88 16.19 -13.72 17.33
C SER A 88 16.88 -12.61 16.53
N ALA A 89 18.14 -12.30 16.85
CA ALA A 89 18.91 -11.25 16.16
C ALA A 89 19.21 -11.58 14.68
N PRO A 90 19.82 -12.72 14.32
CA PRO A 90 20.07 -13.05 12.91
C PRO A 90 18.77 -13.26 12.12
N ILE A 91 17.72 -13.81 12.74
CA ILE A 91 16.42 -13.98 12.07
C ILE A 91 15.75 -12.63 11.82
N SER A 92 15.81 -11.68 12.77
CA SER A 92 15.32 -10.32 12.54
C SER A 92 16.07 -9.65 11.39
N ALA A 93 17.40 -9.73 11.37
CA ALA A 93 18.20 -9.13 10.30
C ALA A 93 17.86 -9.74 8.93
N ALA A 94 17.68 -11.05 8.84
CA ALA A 94 17.26 -11.72 7.60
C ALA A 94 15.85 -11.30 7.17
N LYS A 95 14.91 -11.23 8.11
CA LYS A 95 13.56 -10.73 7.89
C LYS A 95 13.58 -9.28 7.38
N ASP A 96 14.42 -8.43 7.96
CA ASP A 96 14.51 -7.03 7.58
C ASP A 96 15.13 -6.85 6.19
N ALA A 97 16.21 -7.58 5.90
CA ALA A 97 16.79 -7.63 4.56
C ALA A 97 15.77 -8.11 3.52
N SER A 98 15.00 -9.16 3.82
CA SER A 98 13.97 -9.65 2.90
C SER A 98 12.87 -8.63 2.62
N VAL A 99 12.38 -7.92 3.64
CA VAL A 99 11.36 -6.86 3.47
C VAL A 99 11.90 -5.74 2.58
N VAL A 100 13.12 -5.26 2.83
CA VAL A 100 13.76 -4.19 2.04
C VAL A 100 13.95 -4.64 0.58
N VAL A 101 14.46 -5.85 0.36
CA VAL A 101 14.68 -6.38 -0.99
C VAL A 101 13.37 -6.51 -1.76
N VAL A 102 12.35 -7.13 -1.16
CA VAL A 102 11.05 -7.33 -1.81
C VAL A 102 10.39 -5.99 -2.14
N LEU A 103 10.33 -5.06 -1.19
CA LEU A 103 9.72 -3.74 -1.44
C LEU A 103 10.50 -2.95 -2.49
N SER A 104 11.84 -2.99 -2.47
CA SER A 104 12.66 -2.33 -3.49
C SER A 104 12.43 -2.91 -4.89
N LEU A 105 12.31 -4.24 -5.00
CA LEU A 105 11.96 -4.91 -6.25
C LEU A 105 10.56 -4.51 -6.72
N CYS A 106 9.57 -4.43 -5.83
CA CYS A 106 8.22 -3.98 -6.16
C CYS A 106 8.21 -2.52 -6.66
N VAL A 107 9.04 -1.64 -6.10
CA VAL A 107 9.19 -0.26 -6.58
C VAL A 107 9.80 -0.25 -7.98
N VAL A 108 10.97 -0.86 -8.18
CA VAL A 108 11.70 -0.78 -9.45
C VAL A 108 10.97 -1.51 -10.57
N GLN A 109 10.58 -2.77 -10.35
CA GLN A 109 9.89 -3.56 -11.36
C GLN A 109 8.47 -3.05 -11.57
N GLY A 110 7.76 -2.66 -10.50
CA GLY A 110 6.42 -2.08 -10.60
C GLY A 110 6.40 -0.79 -11.42
N PHE A 111 7.39 0.08 -11.21
CA PHE A 111 7.51 1.32 -11.99
C PHE A 111 7.84 1.04 -13.45
N ARG A 112 8.77 0.12 -13.74
CA ARG A 112 9.10 -0.28 -15.11
C ARG A 112 7.88 -0.85 -15.83
N HIS A 113 7.17 -1.78 -15.19
CA HIS A 113 5.96 -2.37 -15.75
C HIS A 113 4.84 -1.34 -15.97
N ALA A 114 4.67 -0.38 -15.05
CA ALA A 114 3.68 0.68 -15.22
C ALA A 114 3.99 1.55 -16.45
N LEU A 115 5.26 1.88 -16.69
CA LEU A 115 5.69 2.65 -17.85
C LEU A 115 5.57 1.87 -19.17
N GLU A 116 6.00 0.61 -19.19
CA GLU A 116 5.86 -0.29 -20.34
C GLU A 116 4.40 -0.40 -20.80
N ASN A 117 3.45 -0.32 -19.85
CA ASN A 117 2.02 -0.43 -20.12
C ASN A 117 1.30 0.91 -20.32
N HIS A 118 2.01 2.03 -20.39
CA HIS A 118 1.39 3.36 -20.51
C HIS A 118 0.61 3.55 -21.82
N ILE A 119 1.07 2.93 -22.91
CA ILE A 119 0.47 3.07 -24.24
C ILE A 119 -0.88 2.32 -24.32
N PHE A 120 -1.06 1.28 -23.51
CA PHE A 120 -2.29 0.51 -23.50
C PHE A 120 -3.37 1.23 -22.69
N ARG A 121 -4.53 1.42 -23.31
CA ARG A 121 -5.71 2.01 -22.65
C ARG A 121 -6.66 0.92 -22.17
N THR A 122 -7.46 1.28 -21.18
CA THR A 122 -8.51 0.41 -20.65
C THR A 122 -9.77 0.49 -21.51
N MET A 123 -10.56 -0.59 -21.55
CA MET A 123 -11.76 -0.63 -22.41
C MET A 123 -12.94 0.14 -21.82
N GLY A 124 -13.01 0.31 -20.50
CA GLY A 124 -14.13 1.01 -19.85
C GLY A 124 -13.93 2.51 -19.75
N LEU A 125 -12.91 2.93 -19.01
CA LEU A 125 -12.63 4.37 -18.80
C LEU A 125 -11.76 4.99 -19.89
N GLY A 126 -11.14 4.20 -20.77
CA GLY A 126 -10.21 4.73 -21.77
C GLY A 126 -8.95 5.36 -21.18
N ILE A 127 -8.65 5.09 -19.90
CA ILE A 127 -7.47 5.63 -19.22
C ILE A 127 -6.25 4.74 -19.48
N PRO A 128 -5.02 5.28 -19.39
CA PRO A 128 -3.81 4.47 -19.48
C PRO A 128 -3.78 3.39 -18.38
N LYS A 129 -3.44 2.15 -18.73
CA LYS A 129 -3.26 1.04 -17.76
C LYS A 129 -2.16 1.32 -16.75
N SER A 130 -1.26 2.26 -17.05
CA SER A 130 -0.26 2.76 -16.10
C SER A 130 -0.89 3.30 -14.81
N VAL A 131 -2.09 3.87 -14.83
CA VAL A 131 -2.73 4.49 -13.65
C VAL A 131 -2.96 3.46 -12.52
N PRO A 132 -3.67 2.34 -12.73
CA PRO A 132 -3.81 1.33 -11.69
C PRO A 132 -2.49 0.60 -11.39
N LEU A 133 -1.61 0.44 -12.38
CA LEU A 133 -0.31 -0.22 -12.19
C LEU A 133 0.64 0.59 -11.30
N MET A 134 0.53 1.92 -11.32
CA MET A 134 1.33 2.82 -10.47
C MET A 134 1.00 2.69 -8.98
N ALA A 135 -0.15 2.12 -8.61
CA ALA A 135 -0.47 1.86 -7.21
C ALA A 135 0.58 0.96 -6.54
N VAL A 136 1.11 -0.02 -7.28
CA VAL A 136 2.12 -0.97 -6.78
C VAL A 136 3.43 -0.27 -6.39
N PRO A 137 4.13 0.45 -7.29
CA PRO A 137 5.37 1.13 -6.94
C PRO A 137 5.15 2.26 -5.93
N VAL A 138 4.04 3.00 -6.01
CA VAL A 138 3.76 4.09 -5.06
C VAL A 138 3.51 3.56 -3.65
N GLY A 139 2.65 2.54 -3.50
CA GLY A 139 2.40 1.91 -2.21
C GLY A 139 3.64 1.24 -1.65
N SER A 140 4.39 0.53 -2.48
CA SER A 140 5.63 -0.14 -2.05
C SER A 140 6.72 0.86 -1.64
N ALA A 141 6.83 2.00 -2.33
CA ALA A 141 7.77 3.06 -1.96
C ALA A 141 7.39 3.71 -0.64
N LEU A 142 6.10 3.94 -0.40
CA LEU A 142 5.60 4.44 0.87
C LEU A 142 5.86 3.45 2.02
N MET A 143 5.58 2.16 1.80
CA MET A 143 5.90 1.10 2.77
C MET A 143 7.38 1.06 3.09
N LEU A 144 8.25 1.13 2.05
CA LEU A 144 9.70 1.12 2.21
C LEU A 144 10.18 2.34 2.99
N ALA A 145 9.67 3.53 2.68
CA ALA A 145 10.03 4.77 3.37
C ALA A 145 9.67 4.71 4.86
N VAL A 146 8.43 4.31 5.18
CA VAL A 146 7.99 4.16 6.58
C VAL A 146 8.84 3.11 7.30
N TYR A 147 9.07 1.96 6.67
CA TYR A 147 9.81 0.86 7.25
C TYR A 147 11.28 1.22 7.56
N LEU A 148 11.96 1.90 6.63
CA LEU A 148 13.33 2.37 6.84
C LEU A 148 13.42 3.44 7.93
N LEU A 149 12.45 4.36 7.99
CA LEU A 149 12.37 5.36 9.05
C LEU A 149 12.23 4.68 10.42
N GLU A 150 11.39 3.65 10.55
CA GLU A 150 11.24 2.93 11.81
C GLU A 150 12.48 2.16 12.23
N ARG A 151 13.17 1.51 11.29
CA ARG A 151 14.41 0.78 11.57
C ARG A 151 15.56 1.71 11.97
N ALA A 152 15.67 2.88 11.33
CA ALA A 152 16.65 3.90 11.72
C ALA A 152 16.45 4.40 13.17
N TYR A 153 15.23 4.36 13.73
CA TYR A 153 15.01 4.64 15.16
C TYR A 153 15.38 3.47 16.07
N GLY A 154 15.10 2.24 15.61
CA GLY A 154 15.37 1.04 16.39
C GLY A 154 16.85 0.87 16.72
N GLU A 155 17.74 1.28 15.81
CA GLU A 155 19.20 1.20 16.00
C GLU A 155 19.80 2.37 16.81
N ALA A 156 19.06 3.46 17.03
CA ALA A 156 19.52 4.63 17.80
C ALA A 156 19.34 4.47 19.32
N ARG A 157 19.04 3.26 19.81
CA ARG A 157 18.76 2.94 21.22
C ARG A 157 19.46 1.66 21.63
#